data_AF-A0A965VNH3-F1
#
_entry.id   AF-A0A965VNH3-F1
#
_cell.length_a   1.000
_cell.length_b   1.000
_cell.length_c   1.000
_cell.angle_alpha   90.00
_cell.angle_beta   90.00
_cell.angle_gamma   90.00
#
_symmetry.space_group_name_H-M   'P 1'
#
loop_
_entity.id
_entity.type
_entity.pdbx_description
1 polymer ?
#
loop_
_entity_poly.entity_id
_entity_poly.type
_entity_poly.pdbx_seq_one_letter_code
_entity_poly.pdbx_strand_id
1 'polypeptide(L)' 'MSSQAYEPVRKLAGSDSVESFDCGQSALNQFLQRFALVNQKSNSAQTYVSCNSGSVVGFYSLAVGSVEPSNAAPRVTKGI' A
#
# COMPACT_ATOMS: atom_id res chain seq x y z
N MET A 1 -9.40 28.27 0.27
CA MET A 1 -8.49 27.11 0.37
C MET A 1 -9.21 25.95 -0.27
N SER A 2 -8.85 25.59 -1.51
CA SER A 2 -9.53 24.50 -2.22
C SER A 2 -9.27 23.21 -1.45
N SER A 3 -10.32 22.53 -0.99
CA SER A 3 -10.21 21.19 -0.44
C SER A 3 -9.82 20.27 -1.60
N GLN A 4 -8.53 19.97 -1.74
CA GLN A 4 -8.10 18.95 -2.68
C GLN A 4 -8.67 17.62 -2.19
N ALA A 5 -9.64 17.10 -2.93
CA ALA A 5 -10.30 15.86 -2.58
C ALA A 5 -9.36 14.70 -2.91
N TYR A 6 -9.11 13.85 -1.92
CA TYR A 6 -8.41 12.59 -2.14
C TYR A 6 -9.25 11.69 -3.03
N GLU A 7 -8.63 11.15 -4.08
CA GLU A 7 -9.26 10.18 -4.95
C GLU A 7 -9.54 8.88 -4.18
N PRO A 8 -10.62 8.14 -4.53
CA PRO A 8 -10.90 6.85 -3.93
C PRO A 8 -9.70 5.89 -4.04
N VAL A 9 -9.55 5.04 -3.03
CA VAL A 9 -8.51 4.02 -3.01
C VAL A 9 -8.68 3.07 -4.21
N ARG A 10 -7.61 2.88 -4.97
CA ARG A 10 -7.57 1.95 -6.12
C ARG A 10 -6.25 1.20 -6.18
N LYS A 11 -6.19 0.12 -6.98
CA LYS A 11 -4.93 -0.59 -7.22
C LYS A 11 -3.89 0.33 -7.85
N LEU A 12 -2.64 0.12 -7.44
CA LEU A 12 -1.48 0.76 -8.05
C LEU A 12 -1.42 0.38 -9.53
N ALA A 13 -1.29 1.38 -10.39
CA ALA A 13 -1.10 1.24 -11.82
C ALA A 13 0.29 1.74 -12.22
N GLY A 14 0.82 1.26 -13.34
CA GLY A 14 2.12 1.72 -13.85
C GLY A 14 2.16 3.19 -14.30
N SER A 15 0.99 3.84 -14.39
CA SER A 15 0.84 5.27 -14.71
C SER A 15 0.85 6.18 -13.47
N ASP A 16 0.88 5.61 -12.26
CA ASP A 16 0.88 6.40 -11.04
C ASP A 16 2.25 7.02 -10.79
N SER A 17 2.30 8.33 -10.54
CA SER A 17 3.55 8.98 -10.15
C SER A 17 3.86 8.68 -8.69
N VAL A 18 4.89 7.86 -8.48
CA VAL A 18 5.35 7.40 -7.17
C VAL A 18 6.72 7.96 -6.80
N GLU A 19 7.44 8.56 -7.75
CA GLU A 19 8.81 9.05 -7.60
C GLU A 19 8.91 10.18 -6.59
N SER A 20 7.88 11.03 -6.51
CA SER A 20 7.78 12.15 -5.58
C SER A 20 7.15 11.80 -4.24
N PHE A 21 6.74 10.54 -4.04
CA PHE A 21 6.10 10.12 -2.79
C PHE A 21 7.10 10.17 -1.63
N ASP A 22 6.74 10.89 -0.56
CA ASP A 22 7.49 10.95 0.68
C ASP A 22 6.56 10.95 1.90
N CYS A 23 6.63 9.90 2.71
CA CYS A 23 5.93 9.78 3.99
C CYS A 23 6.83 10.01 5.22
N GLY A 24 8.06 10.49 5.01
CA GLY A 24 9.08 10.66 6.05
C GLY A 24 9.82 9.37 6.43
N GLN A 25 9.43 8.22 5.86
CA GLN A 25 10.08 6.93 6.07
C GLN A 25 10.69 6.41 4.76
N SER A 26 12.03 6.49 4.66
CA SER A 26 12.77 6.16 3.43
C SER A 26 12.53 4.74 2.94
N ALA A 27 12.42 3.78 3.86
CA ALA A 27 12.14 2.38 3.53
C ALA A 27 10.77 2.19 2.85
N LEU A 28 9.74 2.93 3.29
CA LEU A 28 8.40 2.88 2.70
C LEU A 28 8.34 3.60 1.35
N ASN A 29 9.02 4.74 1.24
CA ASN A 29 9.14 5.46 -0.03
C ASN A 29 9.82 4.56 -1.08
N GLN A 30 10.95 3.94 -0.72
CA GLN A 30 11.69 3.03 -1.59
C GLN A 30 10.85 1.79 -1.95
N PHE A 31 10.08 1.25 -1.00
CA PHE A 31 9.15 0.15 -1.26
C PHE A 31 8.16 0.52 -2.37
N LEU A 32 7.47 1.65 -2.25
CA LEU A 32 6.49 2.09 -3.23
C LEU A 32 7.14 2.34 -4.60
N GLN A 33 8.27 3.06 -4.61
CA GLN A 33 8.96 3.49 -5.83
C GLN A 33 9.56 2.34 -6.64
N ARG A 34 10.06 1.28 -5.97
CA ARG A 34 10.86 0.25 -6.64
C ARG A 34 10.25 -1.14 -6.63
N PHE A 35 9.44 -1.47 -5.62
CA PHE A 35 9.04 -2.85 -5.35
C PHE A 35 7.53 -3.07 -5.45
N ALA A 36 6.70 -2.10 -5.08
CA ALA A 36 5.25 -2.30 -4.98
C ALA A 36 4.60 -2.80 -6.28
N LEU A 37 4.95 -2.21 -7.43
CA LEU A 37 4.40 -2.62 -8.73
C LEU A 37 4.92 -3.99 -9.17
N VAL A 38 6.19 -4.31 -8.88
CA VAL A 38 6.79 -5.61 -9.20
C VAL A 38 6.14 -6.71 -8.36
N ASN A 39 5.98 -6.48 -7.05
CA ASN A 39 5.33 -7.39 -6.12
C ASN A 39 3.86 -7.63 -6.47
N GLN A 40 3.18 -6.61 -7.00
CA GLN A 40 1.81 -6.76 -7.49
C GLN A 40 1.74 -7.62 -8.75
N LYS A 41 2.65 -7.40 -9.71
CA LYS A 41 2.72 -8.21 -10.93
C LYS A 41 3.05 -9.68 -10.65
N SER A 42 3.85 -9.95 -9.63
CA SER A 42 4.19 -11.32 -9.19
C SER A 42 3.16 -11.95 -8.25
N ASN A 43 2.06 -11.26 -7.94
CA ASN A 43 1.06 -11.67 -6.93
C ASN A 43 1.61 -11.90 -5.52
N SER A 44 2.80 -11.36 -5.20
CA SER A 44 3.37 -11.41 -3.85
C SER A 44 2.65 -10.48 -2.87
N ALA A 45 2.27 -9.29 -3.32
CA ALA A 45 1.48 -8.34 -2.53
C ALA A 45 0.64 -7.44 -3.44
N GLN A 46 -0.60 -7.13 -3.05
CA GLN A 46 -1.47 -6.19 -3.77
C GLN A 46 -1.34 -4.81 -3.13
N THR A 47 -0.93 -3.80 -3.91
CA THR A 47 -0.73 -2.43 -3.39
C THR A 47 -1.86 -1.52 -3.87
N TYR A 48 -2.40 -0.75 -2.95
CA TYR A 48 -3.48 0.20 -3.18
C TYR A 48 -3.00 1.61 -2.84
N VAL A 49 -3.41 2.57 -3.64
CA VAL A 49 -3.03 3.98 -3.52
C VAL A 49 -4.25 4.87 -3.48
N SER A 50 -4.10 6.02 -2.84
CA SER A 50 -4.97 7.18 -3.03
C SER A 50 -4.14 8.31 -3.60
N CYS A 51 -4.73 9.06 -4.52
CA CYS A 51 -4.07 10.14 -5.24
C CYS A 51 -4.71 11.49 -4.92
N ASN A 52 -3.94 12.54 -5.12
CA ASN A 52 -4.39 13.91 -5.12
C ASN A 52 -3.84 14.61 -6.37
N SER A 53 -4.73 15.00 -7.29
CA SER A 53 -4.35 15.60 -8.58
C SER A 53 -3.31 14.77 -9.35
N GLY A 54 -3.47 13.44 -9.33
CA GLY A 54 -2.58 12.50 -10.03
C GLY A 54 -1.30 12.12 -9.28
N SER A 55 -0.96 12.76 -8.15
CA SER A 55 0.17 12.36 -7.31
C SER A 55 -0.28 11.39 -6.20
N VAL A 56 0.46 10.31 -5.98
CA VAL A 56 0.17 9.40 -4.86
C VAL A 56 0.42 10.14 -3.53
N VAL A 57 -0.57 10.08 -2.64
CA VAL A 57 -0.51 10.72 -1.30
C VAL A 57 -0.60 9.73 -0.14
N GLY A 58 -0.91 8.47 -0.44
CA GLY A 58 -0.95 7.40 0.55
C GLY A 58 -1.07 6.04 -0.13
N PHE A 59 -0.55 5.01 0.53
CA PHE A 59 -0.66 3.65 0.05
C PHE A 59 -0.74 2.65 1.20
N TYR A 60 -1.25 1.46 0.91
CA TYR A 60 -1.10 0.28 1.74
C TYR A 60 -0.92 -0.96 0.85
N SER A 61 -0.36 -2.03 1.41
CA SER A 61 -0.14 -3.27 0.68
C SER A 61 -0.66 -4.46 1.48
N LEU A 62 -1.28 -5.42 0.79
CA LEU A 62 -1.80 -6.66 1.36
C LEU A 62 -1.03 -7.83 0.77
N ALA A 63 -0.41 -8.64 1.63
CA ALA A 63 0.28 -9.87 1.26
C ALA A 63 -0.34 -11.06 1.99
N VAL A 64 -0.24 -12.24 1.41
CA VAL A 64 -0.65 -13.49 2.08
C VAL A 64 0.44 -13.91 3.05
N GLY A 65 0.04 -14.34 4.24
CA GLY A 65 0.95 -14.88 5.26
C GLY A 65 0.20 -15.76 6.26
N SER A 66 0.96 -16.54 7.03
CA SER A 66 0.44 -17.35 8.13
C SER A 66 1.26 -17.09 9.39
N VAL A 67 0.62 -17.32 10.53
CA VAL A 67 1.24 -17.25 11.86
C VAL A 67 0.70 -18.39 12.70
N GLU A 68 1.54 -18.97 13.55
CA GLU A 68 1.08 -19.99 14.49
C GLU A 68 0.05 -19.41 15.48
N PRO A 69 -0.95 -20.18 15.93
CA PRO A 69 -1.95 -19.69 16.87
C PRO A 69 -1.37 -19.10 18.16
N SER A 70 -0.25 -19.63 18.62
CA SER A 70 0.52 -19.15 19.78
C SER A 70 1.04 -17.71 19.63
N ASN A 71 1.30 -17.28 18.39
CA ASN A 71 1.89 -15.98 18.04
C ASN A 71 0.87 -15.01 17.41
N ALA A 72 -0.38 -15.46 17.24
CA ALA A 72 -1.44 -14.64 16.66
C ALA A 72 -2.05 -13.69 17.69
N ALA A 73 -2.56 -12.54 17.24
CA ALA A 73 -3.32 -11.65 18.12
C ALA A 73 -4.55 -12.39 18.67
N PRO A 74 -4.96 -12.16 19.95
CA PRO A 74 -6.04 -12.93 20.60
C PRO A 74 -7.39 -12.90 19.88
N ARG A 75 -7.64 -11.91 19.01
CA ARG A 75 -8.86 -11.84 18.20
C ARG A 75 -8.84 -12.82 17.03
N VAL A 76 -7.66 -13.10 16.46
CA VAL A 76 -7.48 -13.96 15.28
C VAL A 76 -7.68 -15.45 15.64
N THR A 77 -7.45 -15.83 16.89
CA THR A 77 -7.61 -17.22 17.37
C THR A 77 -9.05 -17.60 17.73
N LYS A 78 -9.96 -16.62 17.83
CA LYS A 78 -11.35 -16.85 18.25
C LYS A 78 -12.29 -17.31 17.14
N GLY A 79 -11.79 -17.45 15.90
CA GLY A 79 -12.64 -17.73 14.74
C GLY A 79 -13.45 -16.50 14.31
N ILE A 80 -14.45 -16.71 13.44
CA ILE A 80 -15.46 -15.69 13.07
C ILE A 80 -16.58 -15.71 14.11
#